data_AF-Q7X184-F1
#
_entry.id   AF-Q7X184-F1
#
_cell.length_a   1.000
_cell.length_b   1.000
_cell.length_c   1.000
_cell.angle_alpha   90.00
_cell.angle_beta   90.00
_cell.angle_gamma   90.00
#
_symmetry.space_group_name_H-M   'P 1'
#
loop_
_entity.id
_entity.type
_entity.pdbx_description
1 polymer ?
#
loop_
_entity_poly.entity_id
_entity_poly.type
_entity_poly.pdbx_seq_one_letter_code
_entity_poly.pdbx_strand_id
1 'polypeptide(L)'
;NPAFVPALNAEGRLLLLKGERKEARSYFRRAYNLIPDSPWYAADYGLSLLMENHRISGARLFEKAVRKASYDPRLLYDEGLWSSITGDITQSRDAFGEIEKIPGWREVASVSSGVDPNKFKSQKKEETSSMFTKPGVTMEEVTKALGIPKTPPVIVAGRTVWNYNHRGIRLIFHKNILYYTIFEKASSDRFLGALSCWRKIRS
;
A
#
# COMPACT_ATOMS: atom_id res chain seq x y z
N ASN A 1 -14.30 -6.19 -29.85
CA ASN A 1 -13.27 -7.26 -29.80
C ASN A 1 -12.63 -7.19 -28.42
N PRO A 2 -12.86 -8.14 -27.49
CA PRO A 2 -12.19 -8.23 -26.18
C PRO A 2 -10.68 -8.49 -26.33
N ALA A 3 -10.04 -7.57 -27.04
CA ALA A 3 -8.70 -7.64 -27.60
C ALA A 3 -7.68 -7.97 -26.52
N PHE A 4 -7.09 -9.16 -26.67
CA PHE A 4 -5.93 -9.71 -26.00
C PHE A 4 -5.62 -9.11 -24.61
N VAL A 5 -6.26 -9.64 -23.56
CA VAL A 5 -5.95 -9.30 -22.15
C VAL A 5 -4.44 -9.30 -21.85
N PRO A 6 -3.62 -10.21 -22.40
CA PRO A 6 -2.17 -10.12 -22.26
C PRO A 6 -1.55 -8.84 -22.85
N ALA A 7 -2.09 -8.27 -23.94
CA ALA A 7 -1.62 -6.99 -24.47
C ALA A 7 -1.93 -5.82 -23.53
N LEU A 8 -3.10 -5.81 -22.87
CA LEU A 8 -3.39 -4.79 -21.84
C LEU A 8 -2.36 -4.86 -20.72
N ASN A 9 -2.03 -6.07 -20.28
CA ASN A 9 -1.05 -6.27 -19.22
C ASN A 9 0.38 -5.88 -19.68
N ALA A 10 0.76 -6.24 -20.89
CA ALA A 10 2.04 -5.85 -21.49
C ALA A 10 2.18 -4.33 -21.63
N GLU A 11 1.12 -3.65 -22.08
CA GLU A 11 1.07 -2.19 -22.18
C GLU A 11 1.26 -1.54 -20.80
N GLY A 12 0.60 -2.07 -19.77
CA GLY A 12 0.81 -1.64 -18.39
C GLY A 12 2.29 -1.75 -17.95
N ARG A 13 2.98 -2.83 -18.32
CA ARG A 13 4.40 -3.02 -18.02
C ARG A 13 5.28 -2.02 -18.77
N LEU A 14 5.00 -1.77 -20.05
CA LEU A 14 5.73 -0.77 -20.84
C LEU A 14 5.57 0.64 -20.26
N LEU A 15 4.37 0.98 -19.81
CA LEU A 15 4.09 2.26 -19.15
C LEU A 15 4.81 2.37 -17.80
N LEU A 16 4.88 1.30 -17.00
CA LEU A 16 5.71 1.27 -15.78
C LEU A 16 7.19 1.55 -16.09
N LEU A 17 7.74 0.94 -17.14
CA LEU A 17 9.13 1.17 -17.56
C LEU A 17 9.38 2.63 -17.98
N LYS A 18 8.37 3.30 -18.53
CA LYS A 18 8.41 4.74 -18.86
C LYS A 18 8.17 5.65 -17.66
N GLY A 19 7.84 5.09 -16.49
CA GLY A 19 7.49 5.86 -15.29
C GLY A 19 6.04 6.36 -15.23
N GLU A 20 5.21 6.00 -16.21
CA GLU A 20 3.79 6.36 -16.34
C GLU A 20 2.91 5.49 -15.42
N ARG A 21 3.12 5.63 -14.11
CA ARG A 21 2.56 4.73 -13.08
C ARG A 21 1.02 4.71 -13.05
N LYS A 22 0.38 5.86 -13.26
CA LYS A 22 -1.09 5.98 -13.17
C LYS A 22 -1.78 5.29 -14.34
N GLU A 23 -1.26 5.51 -15.53
CA GLU A 23 -1.69 4.92 -16.79
C GLU A 23 -1.48 3.41 -16.73
N ALA A 24 -0.29 2.96 -16.31
CA ALA A 24 0.03 1.56 -16.12
C ALA A 24 -0.98 0.84 -15.21
N ARG A 25 -1.29 1.41 -14.03
CA ARG A 25 -2.31 0.86 -13.13
C ARG A 25 -3.68 0.76 -13.78
N SER A 26 -4.07 1.72 -14.63
CA SER A 26 -5.34 1.66 -15.35
C SER A 26 -5.41 0.44 -16.27
N TYR A 27 -4.31 0.14 -16.98
CA TYR A 27 -4.18 -1.06 -17.82
C TYR A 27 -4.21 -2.35 -17.00
N PHE A 28 -3.46 -2.43 -15.89
CA PHE A 28 -3.50 -3.60 -15.01
C PHE A 28 -4.87 -3.84 -14.40
N ARG A 29 -5.56 -2.78 -13.96
CA ARG A 29 -6.94 -2.87 -13.46
C ARG A 29 -7.88 -3.41 -14.53
N ARG A 30 -7.73 -2.97 -15.79
CA ARG A 30 -8.54 -3.48 -16.91
C ARG A 30 -8.26 -4.97 -17.15
N ALA A 31 -7.00 -5.39 -17.17
CA ALA A 31 -6.63 -6.79 -17.32
C ALA A 31 -7.19 -7.67 -16.19
N TYR A 32 -7.06 -7.21 -14.94
CA TYR A 32 -7.63 -7.85 -13.77
C TYR A 32 -9.16 -7.93 -13.82
N ASN A 33 -9.86 -6.86 -14.19
CA ASN A 33 -11.32 -6.88 -14.26
C ASN A 33 -11.86 -7.83 -15.35
N LEU A 34 -11.10 -8.06 -16.42
CA LEU A 34 -11.47 -8.99 -17.48
C LEU A 34 -11.24 -10.45 -17.06
N ILE A 35 -10.16 -10.73 -16.34
CA ILE A 35 -9.82 -12.09 -15.86
C ILE A 35 -9.38 -12.01 -14.39
N PRO A 36 -10.34 -11.86 -13.44
CA PRO A 36 -10.04 -11.62 -12.02
C PRO A 36 -9.41 -12.83 -11.32
N ASP A 37 -9.60 -14.02 -11.90
CA ASP A 37 -9.01 -15.27 -11.41
C ASP A 37 -7.59 -15.51 -11.88
N SER A 38 -7.05 -14.71 -12.80
CA SER A 38 -5.65 -14.82 -13.23
C SER A 38 -4.72 -14.32 -12.12
N PRO A 39 -3.87 -15.19 -11.55
CA PRO A 39 -2.91 -14.75 -10.52
C PRO A 39 -1.94 -13.70 -11.09
N TRP A 40 -1.53 -13.80 -12.35
CA TRP A 40 -0.59 -12.85 -12.95
C TRP A 40 -1.15 -11.43 -13.08
N TYR A 41 -2.43 -11.28 -13.46
CA TYR A 41 -3.05 -9.95 -13.57
C TYR A 41 -3.42 -9.37 -12.21
N ALA A 42 -3.82 -10.23 -11.27
CA ALA A 42 -4.00 -9.85 -9.88
C ALA A 42 -2.67 -9.35 -9.27
N ALA A 43 -1.55 -10.03 -9.53
CA ALA A 43 -0.24 -9.63 -9.05
C ALA A 43 0.20 -8.28 -9.64
N ASP A 44 0.11 -8.10 -10.96
CA ASP A 44 0.52 -6.85 -11.62
C ASP A 44 -0.33 -5.66 -11.15
N TYR A 45 -1.63 -5.87 -10.97
CA TYR A 45 -2.49 -4.84 -10.38
C TYR A 45 -2.16 -4.59 -8.91
N GLY A 46 -1.93 -5.64 -8.11
CA GLY A 46 -1.55 -5.56 -6.70
C GLY A 46 -0.26 -4.77 -6.49
N LEU A 47 0.80 -5.09 -7.23
CA LEU A 47 2.07 -4.36 -7.20
C LEU A 47 1.90 -2.90 -7.62
N SER A 48 1.11 -2.62 -8.67
CA SER A 48 0.85 -1.23 -9.08
C SER A 48 0.12 -0.41 -8.01
N LEU A 49 -0.74 -1.04 -7.21
CA LEU A 49 -1.39 -0.42 -6.06
C LEU A 49 -0.37 -0.13 -4.94
N LEU A 50 0.56 -1.06 -4.68
CA LEU A 50 1.63 -0.88 -3.70
C LEU A 50 2.53 0.32 -4.06
N MET A 51 2.90 0.45 -5.34
CA MET A 51 3.71 1.57 -5.85
C MET A 51 3.01 2.94 -5.71
N GLU A 52 1.67 2.96 -5.68
CA GLU A 52 0.87 4.18 -5.48
C GLU A 52 0.38 4.35 -4.03
N ASN A 53 1.05 3.70 -3.07
CA ASN A 53 0.80 3.79 -1.64
C ASN A 53 -0.59 3.27 -1.20
N HIS A 54 -1.27 2.50 -2.06
CA HIS A 54 -2.46 1.73 -1.68
C HIS A 54 -2.05 0.40 -1.05
N ARG A 55 -1.28 0.47 0.04
CA ARG A 55 -0.52 -0.65 0.62
C ARG A 55 -1.39 -1.86 0.94
N ILE A 56 -2.59 -1.64 1.47
CA ILE A 56 -3.38 -2.73 2.04
C ILE A 56 -4.16 -3.49 0.97
N SER A 57 -4.83 -2.77 0.06
CA SER A 57 -5.51 -3.41 -1.08
C SER A 57 -4.51 -4.04 -2.03
N GLY A 58 -3.36 -3.40 -2.25
CA GLY A 58 -2.26 -3.95 -3.05
C GLY A 58 -1.68 -5.22 -2.46
N ALA A 59 -1.29 -5.20 -1.19
CA ALA A 59 -0.73 -6.37 -0.49
C ALA A 59 -1.71 -7.54 -0.49
N ARG A 60 -2.97 -7.32 -0.11
CA ARG A 60 -3.99 -8.39 -0.11
C ARG A 60 -4.16 -9.04 -1.48
N LEU A 61 -4.16 -8.24 -2.55
CA LEU A 61 -4.33 -8.75 -3.90
C LEU A 61 -3.08 -9.51 -4.37
N PHE A 62 -1.90 -8.95 -4.10
CA PHE A 62 -0.61 -9.54 -4.45
C PHE A 62 -0.35 -10.85 -3.70
N GLU A 63 -0.52 -10.88 -2.38
CA GLU A 63 -0.37 -12.09 -1.57
C GLU A 63 -1.36 -13.20 -2.00
N LYS A 64 -2.60 -12.83 -2.36
CA LYS A 64 -3.56 -13.80 -2.91
C LYS A 64 -3.08 -14.39 -4.23
N ALA A 65 -2.48 -13.56 -5.09
CA ALA A 65 -1.92 -14.00 -6.37
C ALA A 65 -0.74 -14.95 -6.16
N VAL A 66 0.19 -14.60 -5.28
CA VAL A 66 1.36 -15.44 -4.92
C VAL A 66 0.89 -16.78 -4.36
N ARG A 67 -0.06 -16.81 -3.41
CA ARG A 67 -0.60 -18.08 -2.87
C ARG A 67 -1.25 -18.95 -3.96
N LYS A 68 -1.91 -18.35 -4.94
CA LYS A 68 -2.58 -19.09 -6.02
C LYS A 68 -1.59 -19.67 -7.04
N ALA A 69 -0.45 -19.03 -7.21
CA ALA A 69 0.60 -19.44 -8.15
C ALA A 69 1.97 -19.47 -7.46
N SER A 70 2.05 -20.19 -6.34
CA SER A 70 3.29 -20.31 -5.55
C SER A 70 4.39 -21.12 -6.27
N TYR A 71 4.04 -21.72 -7.40
CA TYR A 71 4.97 -22.39 -8.31
C TYR A 71 5.61 -21.42 -9.32
N ASP A 72 5.08 -20.18 -9.45
CA ASP A 72 5.55 -19.22 -10.43
C ASP A 72 6.78 -18.48 -9.88
N PRO A 73 7.97 -18.68 -10.47
CA PRO A 73 9.19 -18.11 -9.93
C PRO A 73 9.25 -16.58 -10.04
N ARG A 74 8.52 -15.99 -11.01
CA ARG A 74 8.43 -14.54 -11.16
C ARG A 74 7.61 -13.93 -10.02
N LEU A 75 6.53 -14.58 -9.58
CA LEU A 75 5.75 -14.11 -8.44
C LEU A 75 6.48 -14.28 -7.11
N LEU A 76 7.20 -15.39 -6.92
CA LEU A 76 8.09 -15.56 -5.77
C LEU A 76 9.19 -14.48 -5.77
N TYR A 77 9.73 -14.13 -6.94
CA TYR A 77 10.75 -13.09 -7.06
C TYR A 77 10.23 -11.72 -6.64
N ASP A 78 9.05 -11.35 -7.14
CA ASP A 78 8.39 -10.12 -6.76
C ASP A 78 8.03 -10.08 -5.27
N GLU A 79 7.68 -11.22 -4.67
CA GLU A 79 7.47 -11.36 -3.22
C GLU A 79 8.78 -11.12 -2.45
N GLY A 80 9.87 -11.78 -2.86
CA GLY A 80 11.18 -11.61 -2.27
C GLY A 80 11.64 -10.14 -2.26
N LEU A 81 11.48 -9.46 -3.40
CA LEU A 81 11.78 -8.02 -3.52
C LEU A 81 10.86 -7.15 -2.65
N TRP A 82 9.56 -7.41 -2.68
CA TRP A 82 8.59 -6.63 -1.92
C TRP A 82 8.84 -6.75 -0.41
N SER A 83 9.03 -7.98 0.09
CA SER A 83 9.33 -8.26 1.50
C SER A 83 10.64 -7.60 1.92
N SER A 84 11.67 -7.60 1.07
CA SER A 84 12.91 -6.84 1.30
C SER A 84 12.64 -5.35 1.49
N ILE A 85 11.84 -4.73 0.61
CA ILE A 85 11.52 -3.29 0.68
C ILE A 85 10.70 -2.97 1.95
N THR A 86 9.79 -3.86 2.35
CA THR A 86 8.97 -3.66 3.55
C THR A 86 9.67 -4.02 4.86
N GLY A 87 10.85 -4.65 4.79
CA GLY A 87 11.66 -5.06 5.94
C GLY A 87 11.29 -6.42 6.53
N ASP A 88 10.51 -7.24 5.82
CA ASP A 88 10.28 -8.63 6.18
C ASP A 88 11.39 -9.50 5.59
N ILE A 89 12.51 -9.53 6.31
CA ILE A 89 13.73 -10.22 5.88
C ILE A 89 13.54 -11.74 5.87
N THR A 90 12.68 -12.28 6.73
CA THR A 90 12.40 -13.71 6.79
C THR A 90 11.65 -14.15 5.54
N GLN A 91 10.52 -13.51 5.24
CA GLN A 91 9.74 -13.83 4.03
C GLN A 91 10.56 -13.60 2.76
N SER A 92 11.38 -12.54 2.74
CA SER A 92 12.26 -12.29 1.61
C SER A 92 13.28 -13.41 1.39
N ARG A 93 13.91 -13.89 2.47
CA ARG A 93 14.86 -15.01 2.42
C ARG A 93 14.18 -16.28 1.94
N ASP A 94 13.00 -16.58 2.47
CA ASP A 94 12.27 -17.79 2.13
C ASP A 94 11.88 -17.80 0.64
N ALA A 95 11.34 -16.68 0.14
CA ALA A 95 10.97 -16.52 -1.27
C ALA A 95 12.19 -16.69 -2.20
N PHE A 96 13.31 -16.02 -1.91
CA PHE A 96 14.52 -16.20 -2.72
C PHE A 96 15.10 -17.61 -2.61
N GLY A 97 15.03 -18.24 -1.43
CA GLY A 97 15.48 -19.62 -1.23
C GLY A 97 14.71 -20.64 -2.07
N GLU A 98 13.41 -20.43 -2.30
CA GLU A 98 12.63 -21.29 -3.22
C GLU A 98 13.05 -21.08 -4.69
N ILE A 99 13.34 -19.84 -5.08
CA ILE A 99 13.73 -19.49 -6.45
C ILE A 99 15.13 -20.00 -6.80
N GLU A 100 16.06 -20.01 -5.84
CA GLU A 100 17.44 -20.53 -6.03
C GLU A 100 17.49 -22.02 -6.39
N LYS A 101 16.44 -22.77 -6.05
CA LYS A 101 16.28 -24.19 -6.40
C LYS A 101 15.88 -24.39 -7.87
N ILE A 102 15.39 -23.34 -8.54
CA ILE A 102 14.86 -23.42 -9.91
C ILE A 102 15.98 -23.10 -10.92
N PRO A 103 16.32 -24.04 -11.83
CA PRO A 103 17.31 -23.79 -12.88
C PRO A 103 16.96 -22.56 -13.73
N GLY A 104 17.94 -21.68 -13.97
CA GLY A 104 17.78 -20.42 -14.71
C GLY A 104 17.28 -19.22 -13.88
N TRP A 105 16.84 -19.47 -12.65
CA TRP A 105 16.43 -18.42 -11.70
C TRP A 105 17.43 -18.22 -10.56
N ARG A 106 18.38 -19.13 -10.39
CA ARG A 106 19.43 -19.08 -9.37
C ARG A 106 20.25 -17.79 -9.44
N GLU A 107 20.70 -17.40 -10.63
CA GLU A 107 21.48 -16.18 -10.83
C GLU A 107 20.64 -14.92 -10.52
N VAL A 108 19.36 -14.93 -10.89
CA VAL A 108 18.42 -13.83 -10.65
C VAL A 108 18.18 -13.62 -9.15
N ALA A 109 17.96 -14.71 -8.41
CA ALA A 109 17.78 -14.68 -6.97
C ALA A 109 19.07 -14.26 -6.24
N SER A 110 20.22 -14.79 -6.63
CA SER A 110 21.53 -14.47 -6.02
C SER A 110 21.91 -12.99 -6.16
N VAL A 111 21.64 -12.37 -7.32
CA VAL A 111 21.86 -10.92 -7.51
C VAL A 111 20.92 -10.09 -6.63
N SER A 112 19.69 -10.58 -6.42
CA SER A 112 18.62 -9.80 -5.82
C SER A 112 18.53 -9.95 -4.29
N SER A 113 18.98 -11.07 -3.74
CA SER A 113 19.07 -11.31 -2.29
C SER A 113 20.12 -10.43 -1.60
N GLY A 114 21.06 -9.85 -2.36
CA GLY A 114 22.02 -8.84 -1.92
C GLY A 114 21.55 -7.39 -2.02
N VAL A 115 20.31 -7.13 -2.44
CA VAL A 115 19.78 -5.76 -2.58
C VAL A 115 19.52 -5.17 -1.20
N ASP A 116 20.36 -4.23 -0.78
CA ASP A 116 20.21 -3.51 0.49
C ASP A 116 18.83 -2.78 0.53
N PRO A 117 17.94 -3.13 1.49
CA PRO A 117 16.67 -2.43 1.70
C PRO A 117 16.82 -0.91 1.87
N ASN A 118 17.98 -0.43 2.31
CA ASN A 118 18.27 0.99 2.48
C ASN A 118 18.40 1.77 1.17
N LYS A 119 18.65 1.11 0.02
CA LYS A 119 18.65 1.80 -1.29
C LYS A 119 17.25 2.30 -1.70
N PHE A 120 16.18 1.65 -1.22
CA PHE A 120 14.79 2.05 -1.45
C PHE A 120 14.18 2.87 -0.30
N LYS A 121 14.93 3.09 0.80
CA LYS A 121 14.54 4.02 1.88
C LYS A 121 14.74 5.48 1.45
N SER A 122 14.16 5.88 0.32
CA SER A 122 13.94 7.28 -0.04
C SER A 122 12.47 7.55 -0.36
N GLN A 123 11.57 6.89 0.36
CA GLN A 123 10.28 7.50 0.66
C GLN A 123 10.20 7.68 2.16
N LYS A 124 10.32 8.95 2.58
CA LYS A 124 10.12 9.46 3.94
C LYS A 124 9.18 8.51 4.70
N LYS A 125 9.72 7.80 5.70
CA LYS A 125 8.89 7.21 6.75
C LYS A 125 8.32 8.40 7.51
N GLU A 126 7.15 8.81 7.06
CA GLU A 126 6.62 10.17 7.15
C GLU A 126 6.53 10.70 8.60
N GLU A 127 6.98 11.95 8.75
CA GLU A 127 6.68 12.87 9.86
C GLU A 127 5.18 12.96 10.21
N THR A 128 4.29 12.50 9.33
CA THR A 128 2.83 12.49 9.50
C THR A 128 2.39 11.68 10.72
N SER A 129 2.94 10.49 10.96
CA SER A 129 2.59 9.70 12.15
C SER A 129 3.05 10.37 13.46
N SER A 130 4.18 11.10 13.42
CA SER A 130 4.68 11.88 14.56
C SER A 130 3.83 13.12 14.82
N MET A 131 3.27 13.73 13.77
CA MET A 131 2.37 14.88 13.88
C MET A 131 1.06 14.51 14.61
N PHE A 132 0.42 13.39 14.26
CA PHE A 132 -0.89 13.01 14.79
C PHE A 132 -0.88 12.26 16.13
N THR A 133 0.30 12.04 16.69
CA THR A 133 0.51 11.45 18.02
C THR A 133 0.89 12.50 19.07
N LYS A 134 1.13 13.75 18.65
CA LYS A 134 1.42 14.87 19.54
C LYS A 134 0.10 15.51 20.03
N PRO A 135 -0.09 15.69 21.35
CA PRO A 135 -1.26 16.40 21.87
C PRO A 135 -1.34 17.85 21.35
N GLY A 136 -2.54 18.35 21.04
CA GLY A 136 -2.80 19.76 20.79
C GLY A 136 -2.87 20.22 19.33
N VAL A 137 -2.79 19.30 18.36
CA VAL A 137 -2.87 19.66 16.94
C VAL A 137 -4.27 20.20 16.58
N THR A 138 -4.30 21.39 16.02
CA THR A 138 -5.52 22.08 15.56
C THR A 138 -5.88 21.67 14.13
N MET A 139 -7.13 21.91 13.74
CA MET A 139 -7.57 21.64 12.37
C MET A 139 -6.74 22.40 11.34
N GLU A 140 -6.36 23.65 11.60
CA GLU A 140 -5.57 24.49 10.70
C GLU A 140 -4.20 23.85 10.38
N GLU A 141 -3.51 23.38 11.42
CA GLU A 141 -2.23 22.68 11.27
C GLU A 141 -2.39 21.39 10.47
N VAL A 142 -3.46 20.63 10.70
CA VAL A 142 -3.77 19.42 9.91
C VAL A 142 -4.01 19.76 8.45
N THR A 143 -4.81 20.78 8.13
CA THR A 143 -5.02 21.21 6.73
C THR A 143 -3.74 21.67 6.05
N LYS A 144 -2.87 22.37 6.79
CA LYS A 144 -1.58 22.82 6.26
C LYS A 144 -0.69 21.64 5.88
N ALA A 145 -0.76 20.54 6.64
CA ALA A 145 0.05 19.35 6.40
C ALA A 145 -0.56 18.35 5.40
N LEU A 146 -1.87 18.12 5.45
CA LEU A 146 -2.55 17.09 4.65
C LEU A 146 -3.35 17.62 3.47
N GLY A 147 -3.63 18.92 3.44
CA GLY A 147 -4.62 19.53 2.55
C GLY A 147 -6.05 19.30 3.02
N ILE A 148 -7.02 19.92 2.33
CA ILE A 148 -8.45 19.69 2.60
C ILE A 148 -8.85 18.38 1.89
N PRO A 149 -9.45 17.41 2.59
CA PRO A 149 -9.94 16.20 1.95
C PRO A 149 -11.13 16.51 1.04
N LYS A 150 -11.27 15.72 -0.02
CA LYS A 150 -12.31 15.90 -1.04
C LYS A 150 -13.72 15.71 -0.50
N THR A 151 -13.86 14.93 0.57
CA THR A 151 -15.15 14.70 1.23
C THR A 151 -15.33 15.70 2.37
N PRO A 152 -16.49 16.39 2.44
CA PRO A 152 -16.77 17.29 3.55
C PRO A 152 -16.80 16.52 4.89
N PRO A 153 -16.48 17.18 6.01
CA PRO A 153 -16.52 16.54 7.31
C PRO A 153 -17.95 16.20 7.72
N VAL A 154 -18.08 15.13 8.51
CA VAL A 154 -19.35 14.73 9.12
C VAL A 154 -19.36 15.15 10.59
N ILE A 155 -20.47 15.74 11.04
CA ILE A 155 -20.65 16.12 12.45
C ILE A 155 -21.45 15.02 13.14
N VAL A 156 -20.88 14.43 14.19
CA VAL A 156 -21.52 13.36 14.98
C VAL A 156 -21.27 13.62 16.45
N ALA A 157 -22.34 13.75 17.25
CA ALA A 157 -22.27 13.92 18.71
C ALA A 157 -21.28 15.02 19.18
N GLY A 158 -21.29 16.18 18.52
CA GLY A 158 -20.39 17.30 18.84
C GLY A 158 -18.91 17.06 18.49
N ARG A 159 -18.64 16.09 17.61
CA ARG A 159 -17.32 15.80 17.03
C ARG A 159 -17.36 16.05 15.53
N THR A 160 -16.26 16.56 14.98
CA THR A 160 -16.08 16.77 13.55
C THR A 160 -15.18 15.67 12.99
N VAL A 161 -15.70 14.89 12.06
CA VAL A 161 -15.01 13.72 11.50
C VAL A 161 -14.57 14.02 10.08
N TRP A 162 -13.27 14.03 9.85
CA TRP A 162 -12.66 14.25 8.54
C TRP A 162 -12.11 12.93 7.98
N ASN A 163 -12.56 12.57 6.77
CA ASN A 163 -12.15 11.34 6.10
C ASN A 163 -11.12 11.61 5.00
N TYR A 164 -9.89 11.16 5.22
CA TYR A 164 -8.83 11.15 4.22
C TYR A 164 -8.75 9.77 3.58
N ASN A 165 -9.80 9.38 2.85
CA ASN A 165 -9.94 8.03 2.25
C ASN A 165 -8.72 7.59 1.43
N HIS A 166 -8.11 8.52 0.69
CA HIS A 166 -6.91 8.24 -0.11
C HIS A 166 -5.66 7.90 0.72
N ARG A 167 -5.64 8.27 2.00
CA ARG A 167 -4.56 7.96 2.96
C ARG A 167 -4.96 6.89 3.98
N GLY A 168 -6.22 6.43 3.98
CA GLY A 168 -6.74 5.50 4.98
C GLY A 168 -6.74 6.09 6.40
N ILE A 169 -6.99 7.40 6.53
CA ILE A 169 -6.98 8.09 7.82
C ILE A 169 -8.33 8.75 8.06
N ARG A 170 -8.87 8.59 9.26
CA ARG A 170 -10.00 9.36 9.76
C ARG A 170 -9.57 10.15 10.99
N LEU A 171 -9.78 11.46 10.94
CA LEU A 171 -9.42 12.39 12.02
C LEU A 171 -10.69 12.86 12.70
N ILE A 172 -10.73 12.75 14.02
CA ILE A 172 -11.88 13.12 14.84
C ILE A 172 -11.47 14.32 15.69
N PHE A 173 -12.15 15.44 15.51
CA PHE A 173 -11.91 16.67 16.24
C PHE A 173 -13.01 16.94 17.24
N HIS A 174 -12.67 17.67 18.31
CA HIS A 174 -13.61 18.26 19.24
C HIS A 174 -13.16 19.64 19.63
N LYS A 175 -14.06 20.62 19.52
CA LYS A 175 -13.72 22.04 19.69
C LYS A 175 -12.46 22.43 18.89
N ASN A 176 -12.39 21.93 17.64
CA ASN A 176 -11.28 22.16 16.70
C ASN A 176 -9.91 21.55 17.07
N ILE A 177 -9.86 20.68 18.08
CA ILE A 177 -8.64 19.98 18.51
C ILE A 177 -8.74 18.51 18.14
N LEU A 178 -7.67 17.95 17.58
CA LEU A 178 -7.58 16.55 17.23
C LEU A 178 -7.71 15.67 18.49
N TYR A 179 -8.76 14.85 18.52
CA TYR A 179 -9.11 14.00 19.65
C TYR A 179 -8.71 12.55 19.43
N TYR A 180 -9.04 12.02 18.25
CA TYR A 180 -8.62 10.68 17.82
C TYR A 180 -8.15 10.69 16.39
N THR A 181 -7.13 9.87 16.14
CA THR A 181 -6.72 9.46 14.81
C THR A 181 -7.06 7.98 14.68
N ILE A 182 -7.90 7.67 13.71
CA ILE A 182 -8.18 6.30 13.31
C ILE A 182 -7.40 6.08 12.01
N PHE A 183 -6.40 5.22 12.09
CA PHE A 183 -5.81 4.64 10.90
C PHE A 183 -6.73 3.51 10.50
N GLU A 184 -7.45 3.68 9.39
CA GLU A 184 -8.13 2.57 8.76
C GLU A 184 -7.02 1.64 8.24
N LYS A 185 -6.63 0.69 9.08
CA LYS A 185 -6.10 -0.59 8.64
C LYS A 185 -7.19 -1.12 7.73
N ALA A 186 -7.08 -0.87 6.43
CA ALA A 186 -8.09 -1.24 5.45
C ALA A 186 -8.41 -2.71 5.65
N SER A 187 -9.52 -3.00 6.32
CA SER A 187 -9.88 -4.33 6.71
C SER A 187 -11.33 -4.50 6.35
N SER A 188 -11.55 -5.41 5.40
CA SER A 188 -12.44 -6.51 5.76
C SER A 188 -11.89 -7.07 7.07
N ASP A 189 -12.66 -6.88 8.14
CA ASP A 189 -12.46 -7.32 9.52
C ASP A 189 -11.98 -6.26 10.54
N ARG A 190 -13.02 -5.63 11.10
CA ARG A 190 -13.11 -4.90 12.37
C ARG A 190 -11.90 -5.13 13.31
N PHE A 191 -10.94 -4.23 13.25
CA PHE A 191 -10.18 -3.79 14.42
C PHE A 191 -9.84 -2.30 14.25
N LEU A 192 -10.63 -1.44 14.88
CA LEU A 192 -10.38 0.00 14.97
C LEU A 192 -9.31 0.23 16.05
N GLY A 193 -8.04 0.23 15.66
CA GLY A 193 -6.97 0.72 16.52
C GLY A 193 -7.08 2.25 16.65
N ALA A 194 -7.89 2.73 17.60
CA ALA A 194 -7.94 4.15 17.94
C ALA A 194 -6.74 4.49 18.84
N LEU A 195 -5.86 5.37 18.37
CA LEU A 195 -4.87 6.00 19.24
C LEU A 195 -5.52 7.22 19.91
N SER A 196 -5.64 7.17 21.24
CA SER A 196 -6.19 8.26 22.04
C SER A 196 -5.12 9.29 22.38
N CYS A 197 -5.26 10.52 21.88
CA CYS A 197 -4.50 11.66 22.38
C CYS A 197 -5.21 12.25 23.62
N TRP A 198 -4.92 11.71 24.81
CA TRP A 198 -5.47 12.29 26.05
C TRP A 198 -4.65 13.51 26.49
N ARG A 199 -5.35 14.61 26.79
CA ARG A 199 -4.86 15.67 27.68
C ARG A 199 -5.72 15.66 28.94
N LYS A 200 -5.08 15.58 30.11
CA LYS A 200 -5.69 15.93 31.39
C LYS A 200 -5.89 17.45 31.36
N ILE A 201 -7.09 17.92 31.01
CA ILE A 201 -7.45 19.33 31.16
C ILE A 201 -7.59 19.52 32.66
N ARG A 202 -6.56 20.08 33.31
CA ARG A 202 -6.71 20.65 34.65
C ARG A 202 -7.53 21.93 34.48
N SER A 203 -8.67 21.96 35.17
CA SER A 203 -9.43 23.16 35.51
C SER A 203 -8.57 24.18 36.23
#